data_AF-A0A536NTW3-F1
#
_entry.id   AF-A0A536NTW3-F1
#
_cell.length_a   1.000
_cell.length_b   1.000
_cell.length_c   1.000
_cell.angle_alpha   90.00
_cell.angle_beta   90.00
_cell.angle_gamma   90.00
#
_symmetry.space_group_name_H-M   'P 1'
#
loop_
_entity.id
_entity.type
_entity.pdbx_description
1 polymer ?
#
loop_
_entity_poly.entity_id
_entity_poly.type
_entity_poly.pdbx_seq_one_letter_code
_entity_poly.pdbx_strand_id
1 'polypeptide(L)'
;MWAAYVFAVIGITSLVGAVTGNMMLTLLAGGLSSYFLQLILLPIIMVGQNVISASQDARAEADHLTLTALHTMNVRQLEMLEQQAKILDQQSRILEMLEDRKAS
;
A
#
# COMPACT_ATOMS: atom_id res chain seq x y z
N MET A 1 -12.43 -10.21 -13.16
CA MET A 1 -11.84 -9.86 -14.47
C MET A 1 -12.66 -10.32 -15.68
N TRP A 2 -13.52 -11.35 -15.57
CA TRP A 2 -14.32 -11.84 -16.72
C TRP A 2 -15.46 -10.89 -17.15
N ALA A 3 -16.07 -10.15 -16.21
CA ALA A 3 -17.13 -9.21 -16.51
C ALA A 3 -16.70 -8.11 -17.52
N ALA A 4 -15.51 -7.52 -17.37
CA ALA A 4 -15.03 -6.49 -18.29
C ALA A 4 -14.98 -6.96 -19.76
N TYR A 5 -14.59 -8.22 -20.00
CA TYR A 5 -14.54 -8.80 -21.35
C TYR A 5 -15.93 -9.02 -21.95
N VAL A 6 -16.89 -9.51 -21.16
CA VAL A 6 -18.29 -9.71 -21.60
C VAL A 6 -18.93 -8.37 -21.99
N PHE A 7 -18.64 -7.32 -21.22
CA PHE A 7 -19.18 -5.98 -21.47
C PHE A 7 -18.55 -5.30 -22.69
N ALA A 8 -17.26 -5.52 -22.94
CA ALA A 8 -16.60 -5.02 -24.16
C ALA A 8 -17.27 -5.58 -25.43
N VAL A 9 -17.64 -6.87 -25.43
CA VAL A 9 -18.33 -7.51 -26.56
C VAL A 9 -19.73 -6.93 -26.78
N ILE A 10 -20.48 -6.65 -25.71
CA ILE A 10 -21.81 -6.04 -25.77
C ILE A 10 -21.72 -4.59 -26.30
N GLY A 11 -20.74 -3.82 -25.84
CA GLY A 11 -20.48 -2.46 -26.32
C GLY A 11 -20.15 -2.40 -27.82
N ILE A 12 -19.32 -3.33 -28.30
CA ILE A 12 -18.99 -3.46 -29.73
C ILE A 12 -20.25 -3.77 -30.55
N THR A 13 -21.10 -4.68 -30.07
CA THR A 13 -22.35 -5.04 -30.75
C THR A 13 -23.31 -3.85 -30.87
N SER A 14 -23.38 -3.01 -29.83
CA SER A 14 -24.16 -1.76 -29.85
C SER A 14 -23.61 -0.74 -30.86
N LEU A 15 -22.29 -0.61 -30.96
CA LEU A 15 -21.65 0.32 -31.89
C LEU A 15 -21.90 -0.10 -33.35
N VAL A 16 -21.82 -1.40 -33.64
CA VAL A 16 -22.13 -1.94 -34.98
C VAL A 16 -23.59 -1.67 -35.36
N GLY A 17 -24.52 -1.74 -34.41
CA GLY A 17 -25.92 -1.40 -34.66
C GLY A 17 -26.16 0.07 -35.00
N ALA A 18 -25.43 0.97 -34.34
CA ALA A 18 -25.50 2.40 -34.62
C ALA A 18 -24.94 2.76 -36.00
N VAL A 19 -23.80 2.17 -36.39
CA VAL A 19 -23.15 2.42 -37.68
C VAL A 19 -23.94 1.86 -38.87
N THR A 20 -24.68 0.76 -38.68
CA THR A 20 -25.47 0.12 -39.75
C THR A 20 -26.87 0.73 -39.96
N GLY A 21 -27.23 1.78 -39.22
CA GLY A 21 -28.52 2.49 -39.39
C GLY A 21 -29.75 1.69 -38.93
N ASN A 22 -29.55 0.57 -38.22
CA ASN A 22 -30.63 -0.23 -37.66
C ASN A 22 -31.23 0.45 -36.43
N MET A 23 -32.20 1.36 -36.63
CA MET A 23 -32.88 2.11 -35.58
C MET A 23 -33.35 1.23 -34.41
N MET A 24 -33.84 0.02 -34.71
CA MET A 24 -34.32 -0.93 -33.70
C MET A 24 -33.17 -1.52 -32.86
N LEU A 25 -32.04 -1.82 -33.51
CA LEU A 25 -30.82 -2.31 -32.84
C LEU A 25 -30.16 -1.19 -32.03
N THR A 26 -30.15 0.05 -32.53
CA THR A 26 -29.63 1.22 -31.81
C THR A 26 -30.47 1.56 -30.58
N LEU A 27 -31.80 1.52 -30.67
CA LEU A 27 -32.66 1.77 -29.52
C LEU A 27 -32.59 0.65 -28.49
N LEU A 28 -32.58 -0.61 -28.92
CA LEU A 28 -32.42 -1.75 -28.01
C LEU A 28 -31.03 -1.76 -27.37
N ALA A 29 -29.96 -1.64 -28.16
CA ALA A 29 -28.60 -1.71 -27.65
C ALA A 29 -28.20 -0.44 -26.87
N GLY A 30 -28.64 0.74 -27.30
CA GLY A 30 -28.44 2.00 -26.58
C GLY A 30 -29.25 2.09 -25.27
N GLY A 31 -30.51 1.65 -25.30
CA GLY A 31 -31.35 1.56 -24.09
C GLY A 31 -30.80 0.53 -23.10
N LEU A 32 -30.41 -0.65 -23.59
CA LEU A 32 -29.76 -1.67 -22.78
C LEU A 32 -28.44 -1.13 -22.20
N SER A 33 -27.62 -0.44 -23.01
CA SER A 33 -26.33 0.14 -22.59
C SER A 33 -26.46 1.13 -21.41
N SER A 34 -27.49 2.00 -21.40
CA SER A 34 -27.66 2.99 -20.31
C SER A 34 -27.96 2.35 -18.95
N TYR A 35 -28.96 1.44 -18.89
CA TYR A 35 -29.29 0.72 -17.66
C TYR A 35 -28.18 -0.27 -17.27
N PHE A 36 -27.47 -0.81 -18.25
CA PHE A 36 -26.35 -1.73 -18.05
C PHE A 36 -25.11 -1.04 -17.48
N LEU A 37 -24.78 0.17 -17.94
CA LEU A 37 -23.73 1.00 -17.34
C LEU A 37 -24.05 1.30 -15.87
N GLN A 38 -25.32 1.52 -15.50
CA GLN A 38 -25.73 1.67 -14.11
C GLN A 38 -25.61 0.36 -13.30
N LEU A 39 -26.13 -0.75 -13.82
CA LEU A 39 -26.09 -2.05 -13.15
C LEU A 39 -24.67 -2.58 -12.93
N ILE A 40 -23.72 -2.23 -13.82
CA ILE A 40 -22.32 -2.66 -13.70
C ILE A 40 -21.44 -1.68 -12.92
N LEU A 41 -21.88 -0.43 -12.71
CA LEU A 41 -21.10 0.55 -11.97
C LEU A 41 -20.83 0.08 -10.54
N LEU A 42 -21.87 -0.42 -9.86
CA LEU A 42 -21.79 -0.85 -8.46
C LEU A 42 -20.88 -2.08 -8.26
N PRO A 43 -20.98 -3.16 -9.05
CA PRO A 43 -20.07 -4.31 -8.97
C PRO A 43 -18.61 -4.00 -9.36
N ILE A 44 -18.38 -3.12 -10.35
CA ILE A 44 -17.01 -2.69 -10.69
C ILE A 44 -16.38 -1.94 -9.51
N ILE A 45 -17.11 -0.99 -8.92
CA ILE A 45 -16.63 -0.23 -7.77
C ILE A 45 -16.36 -1.19 -6.60
N MET A 46 -17.27 -2.12 -6.33
CA MET A 46 -17.14 -3.11 -5.26
C MET A 46 -15.89 -3.99 -5.42
N VAL A 47 -15.61 -4.50 -6.63
CA VAL A 47 -14.41 -5.31 -6.88
C VAL A 47 -13.15 -4.45 -6.84
N GLY A 48 -13.18 -3.23 -7.38
CA GLY A 48 -12.06 -2.29 -7.31
C GLY A 48 -11.68 -1.97 -5.86
N GLN A 49 -12.68 -1.67 -5.03
CA GLN A 49 -12.51 -1.46 -3.59
C GLN A 49 -11.98 -2.72 -2.89
N ASN A 50 -12.52 -3.91 -3.19
CA ASN A 50 -12.06 -5.16 -2.59
C ASN A 50 -10.59 -5.49 -2.90
N VAL A 51 -10.14 -5.26 -4.13
CA VAL A 51 -8.73 -5.45 -4.53
C VAL A 51 -7.83 -4.45 -3.82
N ILE A 52 -8.26 -3.18 -3.73
CA ILE A 52 -7.53 -2.15 -2.99
C ILE A 52 -7.44 -2.51 -1.51
N SER A 53 -8.55 -2.89 -0.86
CA SER A 53 -8.58 -3.32 0.54
C SER A 53 -7.66 -4.51 0.82
N ALA A 54 -7.72 -5.56 0.02
CA ALA A 54 -6.83 -6.72 0.19
C ALA A 54 -5.34 -6.34 0.08
N SER A 55 -4.99 -5.42 -0.82
CA SER A 55 -3.62 -4.91 -0.93
C SER A 55 -3.23 -3.97 0.22
N GLN A 56 -4.18 -3.22 0.78
CA GLN A 56 -3.96 -2.35 1.94
C GLN A 56 -3.76 -3.19 3.20
N ASP A 57 -4.53 -4.26 3.39
CA ASP A 57 -4.38 -5.16 4.53
C ASP A 57 -2.99 -5.82 4.54
N ALA A 58 -2.54 -6.32 3.39
CA ALA A 58 -1.19 -6.88 3.24
C ALA A 58 -0.07 -5.84 3.51
N ARG A 59 -0.28 -4.58 3.09
CA ARG A 59 0.68 -3.49 3.36
C ARG A 59 0.65 -3.06 4.83
N ALA A 60 -0.53 -3.00 5.46
CA ALA A 60 -0.67 -2.64 6.86
C ALA A 60 0.05 -3.63 7.79
N GLU A 61 -0.02 -4.93 7.49
CA GLU A 61 0.71 -5.95 8.23
C GLU A 61 2.24 -5.78 8.06
N ALA A 62 2.72 -5.59 6.82
CA ALA A 62 4.13 -5.36 6.54
C ALA A 62 4.66 -4.07 7.21
N ASP A 63 3.87 -3.00 7.19
CA ASP A 63 4.20 -1.73 7.83
C ASP A 63 4.25 -1.90 9.36
N HIS A 64 3.30 -2.62 9.96
CA HIS A 64 3.31 -2.89 11.40
C HIS A 64 4.57 -3.66 11.85
N LEU A 65 4.95 -4.71 11.11
CA LEU A 65 6.19 -5.45 11.36
C LEU A 65 7.42 -4.55 11.22
N THR A 66 7.46 -3.72 10.18
CA THR A 66 8.56 -2.77 9.95
C THR A 66 8.65 -1.73 11.06
N LEU A 67 7.52 -1.17 11.49
CA LEU A 67 7.47 -0.19 12.59
C LEU A 67 7.94 -0.80 13.91
N THR A 68 7.54 -2.04 14.18
CA THR A 68 7.99 -2.80 15.36
C THR A 68 9.50 -3.01 15.31
N ALA A 69 10.03 -3.46 14.17
CA ALA A 69 11.47 -3.65 13.98
C ALA A 69 12.24 -2.33 14.17
N LEU A 70 11.77 -1.22 13.57
CA LEU A 70 12.36 0.11 13.74
C LEU A 70 12.34 0.56 15.21
N HIS A 71 11.24 0.35 15.92
CA HIS A 71 11.16 0.68 17.34
C HIS A 71 12.19 -0.09 18.16
N THR A 72 12.30 -1.41 17.96
CA THR A 72 13.30 -2.23 18.67
C THR A 72 14.73 -1.81 18.36
N MET A 73 15.02 -1.43 17.12
CA MET A 73 16.34 -0.92 16.72
C MET A 73 16.64 0.42 17.39
N ASN A 74 15.66 1.31 17.48
CA ASN A 74 15.82 2.61 18.14
C ASN A 74 16.11 2.44 19.64
N VAL A 75 15.37 1.56 20.33
CA VAL A 75 15.63 1.22 21.73
C VAL A 75 17.05 0.68 21.93
N ARG A 76 17.49 -0.27 21.09
CA ARG A 76 18.87 -0.78 21.15
C ARG A 76 19.91 0.30 20.87
N GLN A 77 19.63 1.23 19.96
CA GLN A 77 20.54 2.34 19.67
C GLN A 77 20.69 3.27 20.88
N LEU A 78 19.60 3.56 21.60
CA LEU A 78 19.64 4.31 22.85
C LEU A 78 20.48 3.59 23.93
N GLU A 79 20.28 2.27 24.10
CA GLU A 79 21.08 1.46 25.02
C GLU A 79 22.58 1.49 24.66
N MET A 80 22.92 1.39 23.36
CA MET A 80 24.31 1.49 22.90
C MET A 80 24.92 2.87 23.20
N LEU A 81 24.15 3.95 23.05
CA LEU A 81 24.61 5.30 23.39
C LEU A 81 24.90 5.42 24.90
N GLU A 82 24.03 4.86 25.74
CA GLU A 82 24.24 4.85 27.20
C GLU A 82 25.48 4.02 27.58
N GLN A 83 25.69 2.87 26.93
CA GLN A 83 26.89 2.06 27.13
C GLN A 83 28.16 2.80 26.70
N GLN A 84 28.14 3.47 25.55
CA GLN A 84 29.28 4.28 25.10
C GLN A 84 29.60 5.40 26.10
N ALA A 85 28.57 6.07 26.65
CA ALA A 85 28.78 7.09 27.68
C ALA A 85 29.47 6.52 28.93
N LYS A 86 29.07 5.33 29.40
CA LYS A 86 29.70 4.65 30.53
C LYS A 86 31.16 4.26 30.23
N ILE A 87 31.43 3.77 29.01
CA ILE A 87 32.79 3.43 28.59
C ILE A 87 33.68 4.68 28.56
N LEU A 88 33.17 5.79 28.04
CA LEU A 88 33.90 7.06 28.00
C LEU A 88 34.27 7.53 29.41
N ASP A 89 33.33 7.45 30.34
CA ASP A 89 33.55 7.80 31.75
C ASP A 89 34.60 6.90 32.42
N GLN A 90 34.58 5.59 32.14
CA GLN A 90 35.61 4.67 32.63
C GLN A 90 36.99 5.01 32.06
N GLN A 91 37.08 5.36 30.77
CA GLN A 91 38.34 5.78 30.15
C GLN A 91 38.89 7.04 30.78
N SER A 92 38.05 8.06 31.02
CA SER A 92 38.45 9.29 31.72
C SER A 92 38.99 9.01 33.12
N ARG A 93 38.29 8.17 33.91
CA ARG A 93 38.75 7.79 35.26
C ARG A 93 40.07 7.02 35.24
N ILE A 94 40.29 6.15 34.25
CA ILE A 94 41.57 5.46 34.09
C ILE A 94 42.68 6.46 33.76
N LEU A 95 42.41 7.44 32.91
CA LEU A 95 43.38 8.48 32.56
C LEU A 95 43.80 9.30 33.79
N GLU A 96 42.84 9.73 34.61
CA GLU A 96 43.09 10.46 35.86
C GLU A 96 43.96 9.64 36.83
N MET A 97 43.65 8.35 37.03
CA MET A 97 44.46 7.48 37.89
C MET A 97 45.91 7.31 37.38
N LEU A 98 46.12 7.34 36.06
CA LEU A 98 47.46 7.28 35.47
C LEU A 98 48.22 8.61 35.64
N GLU A 99 47.52 9.73 35.55
CA GLU A 99 48.10 11.07 35.76
C GLU A 99 48.53 11.27 37.21
N ASP A 100 47.68 10.90 38.17
CA ASP A 100 48.00 10.95 39.61
C ASP A 100 49.21 10.07 39.97
N ARG A 101 49.31 8.86 39.38
CA ARG A 101 50.48 7.99 39.60
C ARG A 101 51.77 8.51 38.98
N LYS A 102 51.69 9.37 37.95
CA LYS A 102 52.88 9.98 37.34
C LYS A 102 53.35 11.22 38.11
N ALA A 103 52.47 11.83 38.90
CA ALA A 103 52.75 13.01 39.72
C ALA A 103 53.32 12.66 41.12
N SER A 104 53.25 11.39 41.54
CA SER A 104 53.89 10.85 42.74
C SER A 104 55.26 10.24 42.44
#